data_AF-A0A1Y2EQV8-F1
#
_entry.id   AF-A0A1Y2EQV8-F1
#
_cell.length_a   1.000
_cell.length_b   1.000
_cell.length_c   1.000
_cell.angle_alpha   90.00
_cell.angle_beta   90.00
_cell.angle_gamma   90.00
#
_symmetry.space_group_name_H-M   'P 1'
#
loop_
_entity.id
_entity.type
_entity.pdbx_description
1 polymer ?
#
loop_
_entity_poly.entity_id
_entity_poly.type
_entity_poly.pdbx_seq_one_letter_code
_entity_poly.pdbx_strand_id
1 'polypeptide(L)'
;MVQIPNICIVYSFILYSRFLTSKRILYKKEFSIRILCKNYEIIEKNLVTPKNNIVVTNEKYSFKHPISVLVKDKVLLYNSDFDIKDINGITYFKCKLKSFGKVHICDTFGNLIYNFSLKNLTFLKTINFFEGKLEYNNIGHITPEQSIIEEEFDGEFFNKVTSKKEEFKLKCDVVRKSAVILYKKDAICKINRNVKGYYTVDIAEGVDVAFIIGLVISYDKLN
;
A
#
# COMPACT_ATOMS: atom_id res chain seq x y z
N MET A 1 31.64 -63.57 19.49
CA MET A 1 31.70 -62.17 19.01
C MET A 1 30.28 -61.74 18.66
N VAL A 2 29.65 -60.92 19.51
CA VAL A 2 28.30 -60.42 19.28
C VAL A 2 28.42 -59.00 18.73
N GLN A 3 28.01 -58.82 17.48
CA GLN A 3 27.93 -57.54 16.79
C GLN A 3 26.78 -56.74 17.39
N ILE A 4 27.08 -55.68 18.14
CA ILE A 4 26.08 -54.74 18.65
C ILE A 4 25.65 -53.85 17.47
N PRO A 5 24.35 -53.75 17.13
CA PRO A 5 23.89 -53.01 15.97
C PRO A 5 23.91 -51.50 16.21
N ASN A 6 24.09 -50.75 15.11
CA ASN A 6 24.12 -49.29 14.94
C ASN A 6 22.85 -48.51 15.38
N ILE A 7 22.12 -48.98 16.38
CA ILE A 7 20.83 -48.40 16.81
C ILE A 7 21.00 -47.06 17.54
N CYS A 8 22.14 -46.83 18.21
CA CYS A 8 22.38 -45.57 18.93
C CYS A 8 22.57 -44.34 18.02
N ILE A 9 23.01 -44.52 16.76
CA ILE A 9 23.28 -43.39 15.84
C ILE A 9 21.98 -42.85 15.21
N VAL A 10 20.98 -43.71 15.02
CA VAL A 10 19.70 -43.31 14.40
C VAL A 10 18.82 -42.48 15.36
N TYR A 11 18.79 -42.84 16.64
CA TYR A 11 18.02 -42.10 17.65
C TYR A 11 18.57 -40.70 17.93
N SER A 12 19.89 -40.53 17.89
CA SER A 12 20.53 -39.23 18.09
C SER A 12 20.27 -38.27 16.92
N PHE A 13 20.14 -38.77 15.68
CA PHE A 13 19.79 -37.94 14.52
C PHE A 13 18.31 -37.48 14.53
N ILE A 14 17.38 -38.32 14.99
CA ILE A 14 15.94 -37.98 15.10
C ILE A 14 15.71 -36.95 16.20
N LEU A 15 16.38 -37.09 17.35
CA LEU A 15 16.30 -36.09 18.44
C LEU A 15 16.94 -34.76 18.04
N TYR A 16 18.07 -34.78 17.31
CA TYR A 16 18.71 -33.57 16.80
C TYR A 16 17.85 -32.84 15.75
N SER A 17 17.20 -33.58 14.83
CA SER A 17 16.29 -32.98 13.85
C SER A 17 15.01 -32.41 14.48
N ARG A 18 14.47 -33.03 15.55
CA ARG A 18 13.36 -32.48 16.35
C ARG A 18 13.76 -31.27 17.18
N PHE A 19 14.98 -31.24 17.71
CA PHE A 19 15.51 -30.09 18.44
C PHE A 19 15.79 -28.89 17.52
N LEU A 20 16.33 -29.14 16.32
CA LEU A 20 16.52 -28.13 15.29
C LEU A 20 15.20 -27.58 14.75
N THR A 21 14.16 -28.42 14.61
CA THR A 21 12.82 -27.94 14.23
C THR A 21 12.19 -27.11 15.36
N SER A 22 12.29 -27.52 16.62
CA SER A 22 11.80 -26.72 17.76
C SER A 22 12.53 -25.38 17.89
N LYS A 23 13.87 -25.35 17.78
CA LYS A 23 14.63 -24.09 17.74
C LYS A 23 14.26 -23.24 16.52
N ARG A 24 14.13 -23.81 15.33
CA ARG A 24 13.66 -23.07 14.13
C ARG A 24 12.26 -22.50 14.32
N ILE A 25 11.36 -23.22 14.98
CA ILE A 25 10.00 -22.74 15.29
C ILE A 25 10.05 -21.59 16.30
N LEU A 26 10.84 -21.69 17.37
CA LEU A 26 11.04 -20.62 18.36
C LEU A 26 11.66 -19.37 17.73
N TYR A 27 12.74 -19.52 16.96
CA TYR A 27 13.36 -18.42 16.24
C TYR A 27 12.40 -17.77 15.23
N LYS A 28 11.63 -18.57 14.48
CA LYS A 28 10.61 -18.05 13.57
C LYS A 28 9.50 -17.29 14.31
N LYS A 29 9.12 -17.74 15.52
CA LYS A 29 8.10 -17.11 16.35
C LYS A 29 8.59 -15.81 16.98
N GLU A 30 9.80 -15.77 17.55
CA GLU A 30 10.41 -14.54 18.07
C GLU A 30 10.68 -13.50 16.97
N PHE A 31 11.13 -13.96 15.80
CA PHE A 31 11.32 -13.11 14.63
C PHE A 31 9.99 -12.50 14.17
N SER A 32 8.93 -13.32 14.10
CA SER A 32 7.58 -12.86 13.76
C SER A 32 7.05 -11.83 14.77
N ILE A 33 7.27 -12.04 16.08
CA ILE A 33 6.84 -11.11 17.12
C ILE A 33 7.56 -9.76 17.00
N ARG A 34 8.88 -9.75 16.75
CA ARG A 34 9.63 -8.49 16.60
C ARG A 34 9.20 -7.69 15.37
N ILE A 35 8.87 -8.36 14.27
CA ILE A 35 8.35 -7.71 13.05
C ILE A 35 6.97 -7.10 13.34
N LEU A 36 6.10 -7.85 14.03
CA LEU A 36 4.78 -7.36 14.43
C LEU A 36 4.87 -6.11 15.31
N CYS A 37 5.81 -6.07 16.26
CA CYS A 37 6.00 -4.90 17.13
C CYS A 37 6.53 -3.67 16.37
N LYS A 38 7.47 -3.84 15.42
CA LYS A 38 8.00 -2.70 14.65
C LYS A 38 6.95 -2.09 13.72
N ASN A 39 6.14 -2.91 13.07
CA ASN A 39 5.09 -2.43 12.17
C ASN A 39 3.99 -1.66 12.93
N TYR A 40 3.76 -2.04 14.19
CA TYR A 40 2.81 -1.37 15.09
C TYR A 40 3.12 0.13 15.27
N GLU A 41 4.36 0.45 15.62
CA GLU A 41 4.77 1.84 15.94
C GLU A 41 4.61 2.79 14.74
N ILE A 42 4.77 2.27 13.53
CA ILE A 42 4.70 3.08 12.31
C ILE A 42 3.24 3.44 11.98
N ILE A 43 2.29 2.55 12.26
CA ILE A 43 0.85 2.77 11.97
C ILE A 43 0.20 3.73 12.97
N GLU A 44 0.71 3.75 14.20
CA GLU A 44 0.19 4.68 15.22
C GLU A 44 0.65 6.12 15.05
N LYS A 45 1.69 6.39 14.22
CA LYS A 45 2.19 7.75 13.97
C LYS A 45 1.07 8.73 13.63
N ASN A 46 0.95 9.85 14.34
CA ASN A 46 -0.06 10.86 14.01
C ASN A 46 0.13 11.40 12.58
N LEU A 47 -0.97 11.78 11.93
CA LEU A 47 -0.89 12.46 10.64
C LEU A 47 -0.20 13.80 10.83
N VAL A 48 0.72 14.11 9.93
CA VAL A 48 1.52 15.33 9.93
C VAL A 48 1.28 16.06 8.61
N THR A 49 0.94 17.34 8.72
CA THR A 49 0.82 18.23 7.57
C THR A 49 2.20 18.48 6.96
N PRO A 50 2.43 18.19 5.66
CA PRO A 50 3.72 18.41 5.03
C PRO A 50 4.04 19.91 4.95
N LYS A 51 5.34 20.26 5.02
CA LYS A 51 5.80 21.67 4.95
C LYS A 51 5.38 22.38 3.66
N ASN A 52 5.40 21.67 2.55
CA ASN A 52 4.91 22.14 1.26
C ASN A 52 3.72 21.28 0.88
N ASN A 53 2.69 21.87 0.27
CA ASN A 53 1.59 21.10 -0.30
C ASN A 53 2.13 20.07 -1.29
N ILE A 54 1.56 18.86 -1.22
CA ILE A 54 1.85 17.76 -2.13
C ILE A 54 0.76 17.78 -3.18
N VAL A 55 1.04 18.39 -4.34
CA VAL A 55 0.08 18.49 -5.46
C VAL A 55 0.63 17.72 -6.64
N VAL A 56 -0.02 16.62 -7.01
CA VAL A 56 0.44 15.75 -8.11
C VAL A 56 -0.43 15.93 -9.35
N THR A 57 -1.74 16.08 -9.16
CA THR A 57 -2.73 16.16 -10.21
C THR A 57 -3.23 17.59 -10.39
N ASN A 58 -3.97 18.14 -9.43
CA ASN A 58 -4.49 19.50 -9.46
C ASN A 58 -4.61 20.04 -8.03
N GLU A 59 -4.26 21.30 -7.83
CA GLU A 59 -4.27 21.95 -6.51
C GLU A 59 -5.65 21.91 -5.84
N LYS A 60 -6.75 21.89 -6.62
CA LYS A 60 -8.11 21.79 -6.09
C LYS A 60 -8.39 20.48 -5.32
N TYR A 61 -7.55 19.46 -5.46
CA TYR A 61 -7.66 18.19 -4.73
C TYR A 61 -6.76 18.12 -3.49
N SER A 62 -6.05 19.22 -3.18
CA SER A 62 -5.28 19.41 -1.96
C SER A 62 -6.12 20.25 -0.99
N PHE A 63 -6.72 19.61 0.01
CA PHE A 63 -7.64 20.28 0.94
C PHE A 63 -6.89 20.99 2.06
N LYS A 64 -7.47 22.11 2.53
CA LYS A 64 -6.96 22.92 3.66
C LYS A 64 -7.32 22.35 5.05
N HIS A 65 -7.77 21.11 5.09
CA HIS A 65 -8.04 20.38 6.31
C HIS A 65 -7.83 18.89 6.03
N PRO A 66 -7.45 18.11 7.06
CA PRO A 66 -7.39 16.66 6.93
C PRO A 66 -8.76 16.09 6.53
N ILE A 67 -8.75 15.04 5.71
CA ILE A 67 -9.97 14.42 5.19
C ILE A 67 -9.89 12.90 5.31
N SER A 68 -11.02 12.28 5.64
CA SER A 68 -11.19 10.83 5.69
C SER A 68 -12.12 10.37 4.57
N VAL A 69 -11.62 9.51 3.68
CA VAL A 69 -12.40 8.94 2.58
C VAL A 69 -12.57 7.43 2.71
N LEU A 70 -13.65 6.92 2.13
CA LEU A 70 -13.99 5.50 2.06
C LEU A 70 -13.67 4.99 0.66
N VAL A 71 -12.75 4.03 0.59
CA VAL A 71 -12.36 3.34 -0.64
C VAL A 71 -12.83 1.89 -0.52
N LYS A 72 -13.58 1.39 -1.50
CA LYS A 72 -14.07 0.01 -1.47
C LYS A 72 -12.89 -0.98 -1.53
N ASP A 73 -12.90 -2.01 -0.69
CA ASP A 73 -11.91 -3.10 -0.74
C ASP A 73 -12.19 -4.05 -1.92
N LYS A 74 -11.16 -4.78 -2.38
CA LYS A 74 -11.25 -5.72 -3.50
C LYS A 74 -11.81 -5.08 -4.76
N VAL A 75 -11.32 -3.88 -5.09
CA VAL A 75 -11.79 -3.07 -6.22
C VAL A 75 -11.89 -3.89 -7.51
N LEU A 76 -10.91 -4.74 -7.74
CA LEU A 76 -10.79 -5.57 -8.96
C LEU A 76 -11.81 -6.70 -9.07
N LEU A 77 -12.43 -7.15 -7.97
CA LEU A 77 -13.41 -8.23 -8.05
C LEU A 77 -14.76 -7.78 -8.59
N TYR A 78 -15.05 -6.48 -8.49
CA TYR A 78 -16.40 -5.99 -8.74
C TYR A 78 -16.67 -5.62 -10.20
N ASN A 79 -15.65 -5.58 -11.09
CA ASN A 79 -15.77 -5.21 -12.52
C ASN A 79 -16.73 -4.04 -12.78
N SER A 80 -16.87 -3.13 -11.82
CA SER A 80 -17.86 -2.06 -11.82
C SER A 80 -17.22 -0.77 -11.35
N ASP A 81 -17.72 0.31 -11.91
CA ASP A 81 -17.40 1.66 -11.50
C ASP A 81 -17.89 1.88 -10.06
N PHE A 82 -17.16 2.69 -9.29
CA PHE A 82 -17.53 3.01 -7.92
C PHE A 82 -17.14 4.44 -7.57
N ASP A 83 -17.85 4.99 -6.59
CA ASP A 83 -17.62 6.34 -6.09
C ASP A 83 -16.68 6.30 -4.88
N ILE A 84 -15.80 7.30 -4.78
CA ILE A 84 -15.04 7.58 -3.57
C ILE A 84 -15.76 8.67 -2.80
N LYS A 85 -16.14 8.35 -1.57
CA LYS A 85 -16.95 9.21 -0.70
C LYS A 85 -16.21 9.51 0.58
N ASP A 86 -16.50 10.63 1.24
CA ASP A 86 -16.08 10.82 2.63
C ASP A 86 -16.96 10.02 3.61
N ILE A 87 -16.63 10.14 4.89
CA ILE A 87 -17.38 9.54 6.01
C ILE A 87 -18.82 10.06 6.13
N ASN A 88 -19.14 11.22 5.53
CA ASN A 88 -20.47 11.81 5.51
C ASN A 88 -21.26 11.44 4.24
N GLY A 89 -20.66 10.64 3.35
CA GLY A 89 -21.28 10.18 2.10
C GLY A 89 -21.17 11.16 0.93
N ILE A 90 -20.40 12.24 1.06
CA ILE A 90 -20.15 13.19 -0.03
C ILE A 90 -19.17 12.58 -1.03
N THR A 91 -19.57 12.48 -2.30
CA THR A 91 -18.72 11.95 -3.36
C THR A 91 -17.71 12.98 -3.84
N TYR A 92 -16.42 12.61 -3.85
CA TYR A 92 -15.32 13.44 -4.36
C TYR A 92 -14.83 12.98 -5.73
N PHE A 93 -14.80 11.66 -5.96
CA PHE A 93 -14.23 11.07 -7.16
C PHE A 93 -15.07 9.90 -7.65
N LYS A 94 -14.97 9.62 -8.94
CA LYS A 94 -15.53 8.43 -9.59
C LYS A 94 -14.39 7.59 -10.12
N CYS A 95 -14.31 6.35 -9.69
CA CYS A 95 -13.35 5.38 -10.20
C CYS A 95 -14.03 4.52 -11.27
N LYS A 96 -13.53 4.59 -12.50
CA LYS A 96 -14.05 3.80 -13.62
C LYS A 96 -13.08 2.67 -13.96
N LEU A 97 -13.55 1.43 -13.86
CA LEU A 97 -12.76 0.27 -14.28
C LEU A 97 -12.97 0.06 -15.77
N LYS A 98 -11.86 0.09 -16.51
CA LYS A 98 -11.85 -0.20 -17.95
C LYS A 98 -11.36 -1.62 -18.20
N SER A 99 -11.67 -2.11 -19.39
CA SER A 99 -11.14 -3.37 -19.89
C SER A 99 -9.63 -3.39 -19.71
N PHE A 100 -9.09 -4.59 -19.48
CA PHE A 100 -7.66 -4.79 -19.27
C PHE A 100 -7.10 -4.21 -17.95
N GLY A 101 -7.92 -4.08 -16.90
CA GLY A 101 -7.42 -3.70 -15.57
C GLY A 101 -6.90 -2.26 -15.49
N LYS A 102 -7.27 -1.44 -16.47
CA LYS A 102 -6.98 0.00 -16.48
C LYS A 102 -8.00 0.71 -15.60
N VAL A 103 -7.52 1.55 -14.70
CA VAL A 103 -8.33 2.31 -13.75
C VAL A 103 -8.27 3.79 -14.13
N HIS A 104 -9.43 4.42 -14.22
CA HIS A 104 -9.57 5.85 -14.48
C HIS A 104 -10.09 6.54 -13.23
N ILE A 105 -9.35 7.51 -12.71
CA ILE A 105 -9.81 8.36 -11.62
C ILE A 105 -10.40 9.63 -12.24
N CYS A 106 -11.70 9.81 -12.05
CA CYS A 106 -12.47 10.93 -12.58
C CYS A 106 -12.96 11.84 -11.46
N ASP A 107 -13.23 13.09 -11.77
CA ASP A 107 -13.98 13.98 -10.89
C ASP A 107 -15.48 13.62 -10.86
N THR A 108 -16.26 14.34 -10.05
CA THR A 108 -17.71 14.15 -9.90
C THR A 108 -18.48 14.37 -11.20
N PHE A 109 -17.96 15.23 -12.09
CA PHE A 109 -18.51 15.52 -13.42
C PHE A 109 -18.11 14.46 -14.47
N GLY A 110 -17.22 13.53 -14.11
CA GLY A 110 -16.76 12.45 -14.99
C GLY A 110 -15.57 12.83 -15.87
N ASN A 111 -14.95 13.98 -15.65
CA ASN A 111 -13.71 14.36 -16.33
C ASN A 111 -12.56 13.50 -15.79
N LEU A 112 -11.72 13.00 -16.69
CA LEU A 112 -10.56 12.19 -16.33
C LEU A 112 -9.48 13.06 -15.69
N ILE A 113 -9.02 12.67 -14.50
CA ILE A 113 -7.90 13.30 -13.80
C ILE A 113 -6.62 12.59 -14.23
N TYR A 114 -6.54 11.29 -13.95
CA TYR A 114 -5.43 10.43 -14.35
C TYR A 114 -5.88 8.97 -14.49
N ASN A 115 -5.01 8.14 -15.04
CA ASN A 115 -5.23 6.71 -15.20
C ASN A 115 -3.99 5.90 -14.77
N PHE A 116 -4.19 4.63 -14.45
CA PHE A 116 -3.11 3.68 -14.19
C PHE A 116 -3.57 2.26 -14.56
N SER A 117 -2.62 1.35 -14.76
CA SER A 117 -2.91 -0.03 -15.14
C SER A 117 -2.47 -0.99 -14.05
N LEU A 118 -3.36 -1.93 -13.72
CA LEU A 118 -3.13 -2.99 -12.75
C LEU A 118 -2.73 -4.33 -13.41
N LYS A 119 -2.58 -4.37 -14.74
CA LYS A 119 -2.42 -5.61 -15.51
C LYS A 119 -0.98 -6.10 -15.72
N ASN A 120 0.03 -5.26 -15.56
CA ASN A 120 1.41 -5.59 -15.95
C ASN A 120 2.31 -5.92 -14.75
N LEU A 121 2.03 -7.04 -14.08
CA LEU A 121 2.83 -7.54 -12.95
C LEU A 121 3.82 -8.64 -13.39
N THR A 122 4.47 -8.51 -14.55
CA THR A 122 5.61 -9.37 -14.91
C THR A 122 6.88 -8.81 -14.28
N PHE A 123 7.50 -9.62 -13.40
CA PHE A 123 8.79 -9.46 -12.71
C PHE A 123 9.08 -8.19 -11.89
N LEU A 124 8.59 -6.99 -12.25
CA LEU A 124 8.96 -5.73 -11.58
C LEU A 124 7.82 -5.03 -10.81
N LYS A 125 6.59 -5.50 -10.93
CA LYS A 125 5.41 -5.05 -10.16
C LYS A 125 5.22 -3.52 -9.97
N THR A 126 5.82 -2.69 -10.82
CA THR A 126 5.65 -1.24 -10.79
C THR A 126 4.31 -0.81 -11.37
N ILE A 127 3.59 0.06 -10.68
CA ILE A 127 2.38 0.73 -11.18
C ILE A 127 2.72 2.18 -11.47
N ASN A 128 2.46 2.61 -12.71
CA ASN A 128 2.67 3.98 -13.17
C ASN A 128 1.32 4.72 -13.26
N PHE A 129 1.33 5.99 -12.86
CA PHE A 129 0.19 6.90 -12.91
C PHE A 129 0.40 7.90 -14.05
N PHE A 130 -0.61 8.07 -14.92
CA PHE A 130 -0.52 8.91 -16.10
C PHE A 130 -1.63 9.95 -16.14
N GLU A 131 -1.26 11.22 -16.33
CA GLU A 131 -2.24 12.31 -16.49
C GLU A 131 -2.94 12.24 -17.85
N GLY A 132 -4.25 12.50 -17.86
CA GLY A 132 -5.06 12.45 -19.08
C GLY A 132 -5.38 11.03 -19.56
N LYS A 133 -5.72 10.88 -20.84
CA LYS A 133 -6.16 9.58 -21.43
C LYS A 133 -5.00 8.72 -21.94
N LEU A 134 -3.91 9.37 -22.32
CA LEU A 134 -2.75 8.74 -22.96
C LEU A 134 -1.67 8.46 -21.93
N GLU A 135 -0.92 7.38 -22.11
CA GLU A 135 0.13 6.92 -21.18
C GLU A 135 1.49 7.59 -21.46
N TYR A 136 1.47 8.88 -21.83
CA TYR A 136 2.69 9.65 -22.14
C TYR A 136 3.16 10.53 -20.99
N ASN A 137 2.23 11.01 -20.15
CA ASN A 137 2.56 11.95 -19.08
C ASN A 137 2.55 11.26 -17.72
N ASN A 138 3.68 10.63 -17.35
CA ASN A 138 3.83 9.96 -16.06
C ASN A 138 3.94 11.00 -14.93
N ILE A 139 3.00 10.95 -13.98
CA ILE A 139 2.94 11.85 -12.81
C ILE A 139 3.48 11.21 -11.53
N GLY A 140 3.73 9.90 -11.56
CA GLY A 140 4.32 9.16 -10.46
C GLY A 140 4.23 7.65 -10.66
N HIS A 141 4.89 6.92 -9.77
CA HIS A 141 4.84 5.47 -9.75
C HIS A 141 5.01 4.91 -8.34
N ILE A 142 4.64 3.65 -8.16
CA ILE A 142 4.87 2.86 -6.96
C ILE A 142 5.45 1.50 -7.36
N THR A 143 6.49 1.06 -6.65
CA THR A 143 7.22 -0.18 -6.89
C THR A 143 7.42 -0.91 -5.57
N PRO A 144 7.25 -2.23 -5.50
CA PRO A 144 7.56 -2.97 -4.29
C PRO A 144 9.05 -2.91 -3.98
N GLU A 145 9.38 -2.65 -2.73
CA GLU A 145 10.73 -2.80 -2.23
C GLU A 145 11.02 -4.30 -2.14
N GLN A 146 12.20 -4.74 -2.59
CA GLN A 146 12.60 -6.15 -2.54
C GLN A 146 13.00 -6.55 -1.11
N SER A 147 12.05 -6.53 -0.19
CA SER A 147 12.22 -6.99 1.18
C SER A 147 11.56 -8.36 1.37
N ILE A 148 12.27 -9.27 2.02
CA ILE A 148 11.77 -10.62 2.36
C ILE A 148 10.84 -10.56 3.58
N ILE A 149 10.92 -9.48 4.36
CA ILE A 149 10.41 -9.41 5.72
C ILE A 149 9.24 -8.42 5.86
N GLU A 150 9.31 -7.30 5.16
CA GLU A 150 8.36 -6.19 5.27
C GLU A 150 7.77 -5.92 3.88
N GLU A 151 6.45 -5.83 3.79
CA GLU A 151 5.80 -5.34 2.57
C GLU A 151 5.89 -3.81 2.57
N GLU A 152 6.99 -3.31 2.02
CA GLU A 152 7.19 -1.89 1.74
C GLU A 152 7.14 -1.64 0.24
N PHE A 153 6.69 -0.45 -0.12
CA PHE A 153 6.69 0.03 -1.49
C PHE A 153 7.31 1.42 -1.52
N ASP A 154 8.25 1.61 -2.43
CA ASP A 154 8.82 2.91 -2.74
C ASP A 154 8.04 3.54 -3.88
N GLY A 155 7.94 4.86 -3.88
CA GLY A 155 7.37 5.58 -5.00
C GLY A 155 7.92 6.97 -5.17
N GLU A 156 7.77 7.47 -6.38
CA GLU A 156 8.14 8.82 -6.79
C GLU A 156 6.93 9.50 -7.41
N PHE A 157 6.79 10.81 -7.22
CA PHE A 157 5.82 11.63 -7.94
C PHE A 157 6.43 12.98 -8.31
N PHE A 158 5.86 13.63 -9.32
CA PHE A 158 6.20 15.01 -9.64
C PHE A 158 5.29 15.98 -8.87
N ASN A 159 5.86 16.73 -7.93
CA ASN A 159 5.14 17.74 -7.17
C ASN A 159 5.04 19.04 -7.96
N LYS A 160 3.84 19.43 -8.37
CA LYS A 160 3.56 20.64 -9.15
C LYS A 160 3.87 21.93 -8.37
N VAL A 161 3.80 21.92 -7.03
CA VAL A 161 4.11 23.11 -6.21
C VAL A 161 5.60 23.40 -6.17
N THR A 162 6.42 22.37 -5.98
CA THR A 162 7.88 22.52 -5.87
C THR A 162 8.58 22.39 -7.23
N SER A 163 7.86 21.92 -8.25
CA SER A 163 8.37 21.58 -9.58
C SER A 163 9.50 20.55 -9.53
N LYS A 164 9.43 19.61 -8.58
CA LYS A 164 10.45 18.59 -8.34
C LYS A 164 9.84 17.20 -8.25
N LYS A 165 10.65 16.21 -8.60
CA LYS A 165 10.40 14.81 -8.25
C LYS A 165 10.66 14.61 -6.76
N GLU A 166 9.72 13.96 -6.11
CA GLU A 166 9.77 13.71 -4.68
C GLU A 166 9.37 12.26 -4.39
N GLU A 167 9.89 11.73 -3.28
CA GLU A 167 9.75 10.32 -2.91
C GLU A 167 8.79 10.14 -1.74
N PHE A 168 8.12 8.99 -1.72
CA PHE A 168 7.34 8.51 -0.59
C PHE A 168 7.59 7.02 -0.36
N LYS A 169 7.26 6.56 0.85
CA LYS A 169 7.26 5.15 1.21
C LYS A 169 5.86 4.75 1.66
N LEU A 170 5.33 3.65 1.14
CA LEU A 170 4.13 2.99 1.65
C LEU A 170 4.58 1.79 2.48
N LYS A 171 4.30 1.83 3.78
CA LYS A 171 4.59 0.71 4.70
C LYS A 171 3.32 -0.02 5.05
N CYS A 172 3.31 -1.34 4.87
CA CYS A 172 2.13 -2.16 5.07
C CYS A 172 2.24 -3.07 6.29
N ASP A 173 1.15 -3.18 7.05
CA ASP A 173 0.91 -4.26 8.00
C ASP A 173 -0.08 -5.24 7.40
N VAL A 174 0.47 -6.32 6.87
CA VAL A 174 -0.26 -7.40 6.21
C VAL A 174 -1.26 -8.07 7.16
N VAL A 175 -0.93 -8.15 8.46
CA VAL A 175 -1.76 -8.84 9.45
C VAL A 175 -3.01 -8.04 9.76
N ARG A 176 -2.87 -6.72 9.90
CA ARG A 176 -4.00 -5.82 10.15
C ARG A 176 -4.68 -5.30 8.90
N LYS A 177 -4.08 -5.53 7.73
CA LYS A 177 -4.52 -4.96 6.45
C LYS A 177 -4.63 -3.43 6.54
N SER A 178 -3.62 -2.84 7.16
CA SER A 178 -3.46 -1.40 7.29
C SER A 178 -2.14 -0.98 6.65
N ALA A 179 -2.04 0.27 6.26
CA ALA A 179 -0.81 0.81 5.72
C ALA A 179 -0.69 2.30 6.03
N VAL A 180 0.53 2.83 5.90
CA VAL A 180 0.82 4.25 6.10
C VAL A 180 1.71 4.74 4.96
N ILE A 181 1.37 5.90 4.42
CA ILE A 181 2.17 6.60 3.43
C ILE A 181 3.01 7.64 4.16
N LEU A 182 4.32 7.47 4.07
CA LEU A 182 5.33 8.34 4.63
C LEU A 182 5.91 9.24 3.55
N TYR A 183 5.91 10.54 3.79
CA TYR A 183 6.66 11.51 3.00
C TYR A 183 7.86 11.96 3.82
N LYS A 184 9.06 11.66 3.32
CA LYS A 184 10.33 11.75 4.07
C LYS A 184 10.32 10.83 5.31
N LYS A 185 9.78 11.29 6.44
CA LYS A 185 9.67 10.51 7.70
C LYS A 185 8.30 10.65 8.38
N ASP A 186 7.46 11.52 7.82
CA ASP A 186 6.21 11.96 8.40
C ASP A 186 5.04 11.23 7.75
N ALA A 187 4.07 10.79 8.56
CA ALA A 187 2.89 10.10 8.08
C ALA A 187 1.90 11.11 7.49
N ILE A 188 1.69 11.04 6.18
CA ILE A 188 0.78 11.94 5.46
C ILE A 188 -0.55 11.29 5.11
N CYS A 189 -0.62 9.96 5.16
CA CYS A 189 -1.86 9.22 4.95
C CYS A 189 -1.84 7.90 5.73
N LYS A 190 -2.97 7.53 6.32
CA LYS A 190 -3.23 6.23 6.95
C LYS A 190 -4.32 5.49 6.22
N ILE A 191 -4.13 4.19 6.06
CA ILE A 191 -5.07 3.29 5.39
C ILE A 191 -5.44 2.22 6.42
N ASN A 192 -6.73 2.14 6.76
CA ASN A 192 -7.24 1.17 7.72
C ASN A 192 -8.40 0.41 7.10
N ARG A 193 -8.26 -0.91 6.98
CA ARG A 193 -9.36 -1.75 6.50
C ARG A 193 -10.44 -1.89 7.58
N ASN A 194 -11.67 -1.53 7.22
CA ASN A 194 -12.86 -1.75 8.01
C ASN A 194 -13.44 -3.16 7.73
N VAL A 195 -14.08 -3.74 8.75
CA VAL A 195 -14.85 -4.99 8.69
C VAL A 195 -15.92 -4.96 7.58
N LYS A 196 -16.45 -3.78 7.24
CA LYS A 196 -17.49 -3.60 6.21
C LYS A 196 -16.99 -3.72 4.75
N GLY A 197 -15.73 -4.07 4.51
CA GLY A 197 -15.19 -4.19 3.15
C GLY A 197 -14.86 -2.84 2.50
N TYR A 198 -14.43 -1.89 3.31
CA TYR A 198 -13.92 -0.59 2.87
C TYR A 198 -12.60 -0.31 3.57
N TYR A 199 -11.69 0.39 2.91
CA TYR A 199 -10.61 1.11 3.57
C TYR A 199 -11.11 2.49 3.99
N THR A 200 -10.85 2.85 5.24
CA THR A 200 -10.88 4.24 5.70
C THR A 200 -9.50 4.81 5.46
N VAL A 201 -9.43 5.90 4.72
CA VAL A 201 -8.18 6.53 4.29
C VAL A 201 -8.16 7.95 4.86
N ASP A 202 -7.35 8.15 5.90
CA ASP A 202 -7.17 9.43 6.56
C ASP A 202 -5.97 10.15 5.94
N ILE A 203 -6.19 11.35 5.41
CA ILE A 203 -5.24 12.09 4.60
C ILE A 203 -4.96 13.43 5.27
N ALA A 204 -3.69 13.78 5.44
CA ALA A 204 -3.28 15.04 6.02
C ALA A 204 -3.70 16.24 5.14
N GLU A 205 -3.80 17.40 5.77
CA GLU A 205 -3.98 18.68 5.06
C GLU A 205 -2.88 18.90 4.02
N GLY A 206 -3.20 19.57 2.91
CA GLY A 206 -2.22 19.94 1.89
C GLY A 206 -1.77 18.78 1.00
N VAL A 207 -2.35 17.59 1.13
CA VAL A 207 -2.04 16.41 0.31
C VAL A 207 -3.09 16.18 -0.78
N ASP A 208 -2.64 15.91 -2.00
CA ASP A 208 -3.50 15.57 -3.14
C ASP A 208 -4.24 14.25 -2.92
N VAL A 209 -5.53 14.37 -2.58
CA VAL A 209 -6.40 13.22 -2.29
C VAL A 209 -6.60 12.33 -3.52
N ALA A 210 -6.68 12.92 -4.71
CA ALA A 210 -6.88 12.15 -5.93
C ALA A 210 -5.71 11.20 -6.14
N PHE A 211 -4.47 11.65 -5.93
CA PHE A 211 -3.28 10.80 -6.04
C PHE A 211 -3.25 9.70 -4.97
N ILE A 212 -3.53 10.04 -3.70
CA ILE A 212 -3.57 9.06 -2.60
C ILE A 212 -4.57 7.93 -2.89
N ILE A 213 -5.75 8.23 -3.44
CA ILE A 213 -6.72 7.19 -3.82
C ILE A 213 -6.12 6.17 -4.79
N GLY A 214 -5.34 6.62 -5.78
CA GLY A 214 -4.66 5.73 -6.72
C GLY A 214 -3.65 4.81 -6.04
N LEU A 215 -2.90 5.34 -5.06
CA LEU A 215 -2.00 4.54 -4.24
C LEU A 215 -2.76 3.51 -3.39
N VAL A 216 -3.91 3.87 -2.81
CA VAL A 216 -4.74 2.95 -2.01
C VAL A 216 -5.29 1.81 -2.89
N ILE A 217 -5.77 2.11 -4.09
CA ILE A 217 -6.24 1.09 -5.04
C ILE A 217 -5.07 0.20 -5.49
N SER A 218 -3.89 0.78 -5.66
CA SER A 218 -2.67 0.05 -5.99
C SER A 218 -2.26 -0.89 -4.86
N TYR A 219 -2.33 -0.42 -3.61
CA TYR A 219 -2.13 -1.23 -2.40
C TYR A 219 -3.05 -2.44 -2.35
N ASP A 220 -4.36 -2.25 -2.57
CA ASP A 220 -5.35 -3.35 -2.60
C ASP A 220 -5.06 -4.40 -3.68
N LYS A 221 -4.32 -4.04 -4.74
CA LYS A 221 -3.87 -4.99 -5.77
C LYS A 221 -2.54 -5.65 -5.44
N LEU A 222 -1.62 -4.94 -4.81
CA LEU A 222 -0.27 -5.43 -4.54
C LEU A 222 -0.22 -6.39 -3.34
N ASN A 223 -1.18 -6.25 -2.41
CA ASN A 223 -1.40 -7.11 -1.25
C ASN A 223 -2.46 -8.20 -1.50
#